data_AF-A0A251S2N5-F1
#
_entry.id   AF-A0A251S2N5-F1
#
_cell.length_a   1.000
_cell.length_b   1.000
_cell.length_c   1.000
_cell.angle_alpha   90.00
_cell.angle_beta   90.00
_cell.angle_gamma   90.00
#
_symmetry.space_group_name_H-M   'P 1'
#
loop_
_entity.id
_entity.type
_entity.pdbx_description
1 polymer ?
#
loop_
_entity_poly.entity_id
_entity_poly.type
_entity_poly.pdbx_seq_one_letter_code
_entity_poly.pdbx_strand_id
1 'polypeptide(L)'
;MCATRLNITFYIFNLTYQPPDEWLPITKSRRGNSWTATFHLLSSGIGIQTLSLPIAFLYLGWFWGIVCLSVAFVWQLYTIGLLVSLHESVPGTRFSRYLQLSIAAFGVKLGKVLAIFPIMYLSGGTCVMFIITGGGAMKLFYQLLCGDCSSKHPLTTIEWFLVFITMAILLSLFCTNLHSVSLVSFLGAIMAVGYCTILWIVFVAKGKVDGAAMYDSSESGHVRSIFNALGIIAVAFRGHNIVLEIQGTMPSTPNRSSSTFMLKGMVASYLIIALCFFPLATVGYWAFGNKIPINGGVLTAISTTLNYHMSTPLLGIIYMQIIISCVTAFQIYSMVFYDNLERLYTSRAKHECPKLIRMGIRIFFGGLTFLVSVAFPFLPSLALIIGGISLHLTFGYPCLMWIAIKRPPMKSAKWWLNFALGSLGTALSLLVVVGAVWNLVCRGLDANFFHPR
;
A
#
# COMPACT_ATOMS: atom_id res chain seq x y z
N MET A 1 -22.18 16.36 -37.32
CA MET A 1 -22.47 14.91 -37.40
C MET A 1 -21.16 14.19 -37.13
N CYS A 2 -20.88 13.61 -35.96
CA CYS A 2 -21.55 12.45 -35.38
C CYS A 2 -21.54 12.59 -33.85
N ALA A 3 -22.71 12.88 -33.26
CA ALA A 3 -22.91 12.84 -31.83
C ALA A 3 -23.14 11.37 -31.42
N THR A 4 -22.07 10.63 -31.20
CA THR A 4 -22.16 9.33 -30.52
C THR A 4 -22.47 9.63 -29.06
N ARG A 5 -23.76 9.67 -28.72
CA ARG A 5 -24.23 9.43 -27.35
C ARG A 5 -23.57 8.12 -26.92
N LEU A 6 -22.61 8.20 -26.01
CA LEU A 6 -22.15 7.01 -25.31
C LEU A 6 -23.38 6.45 -24.58
N ASN A 7 -23.99 5.40 -25.13
CA ASN A 7 -24.74 4.45 -24.34
C ASN A 7 -23.74 3.82 -23.37
N ILE A 8 -23.55 4.45 -22.21
CA ILE A 8 -22.84 3.89 -21.06
C ILE A 8 -23.76 2.83 -20.44
N THR A 9 -24.10 1.81 -21.22
CA THR A 9 -24.69 0.59 -20.70
C THR A 9 -23.52 -0.26 -20.22
N PHE A 10 -23.33 -0.25 -18.90
CA PHE A 10 -22.24 -0.85 -18.15
C PHE A 10 -22.10 -2.36 -18.41
N TYR A 11 -21.23 -2.73 -19.34
CA TYR A 11 -20.72 -4.10 -19.46
C TYR A 11 -19.57 -4.31 -18.47
N ILE A 12 -19.95 -4.54 -17.21
CA ILE A 12 -19.06 -5.12 -16.19
C ILE A 12 -18.71 -6.56 -16.65
N PHE A 13 -17.80 -7.33 -15.99
CA PHE A 13 -17.60 -8.79 -16.22
C PHE A 13 -18.81 -9.45 -16.87
N ASN A 14 -18.69 -10.29 -17.92
CA ASN A 14 -19.82 -10.98 -18.59
C ASN A 14 -20.75 -11.67 -17.55
N LEU A 15 -21.59 -10.86 -16.92
CA LEU A 15 -22.42 -11.12 -15.77
C LEU A 15 -23.66 -10.35 -16.16
N THR A 16 -24.67 -11.11 -16.54
CA THR A 16 -25.97 -10.62 -16.98
C THR A 16 -26.70 -9.84 -15.88
N TYR A 17 -26.21 -9.92 -14.63
CA TYR A 17 -26.77 -9.26 -13.46
C TYR A 17 -25.69 -8.47 -12.69
N GLN A 18 -26.01 -7.23 -12.33
CA GLN A 18 -25.21 -6.42 -11.42
C GLN A 18 -25.86 -6.43 -10.03
N PRO A 19 -25.17 -6.93 -9.00
CA PRO A 19 -25.71 -6.91 -7.65
C PRO A 19 -25.84 -5.47 -7.13
N PRO A 20 -26.86 -5.17 -6.31
CA PRO A 20 -26.97 -3.91 -5.60
C PRO A 20 -25.70 -3.56 -4.85
N ASP A 21 -25.25 -2.31 -4.97
CA ASP A 21 -23.96 -1.89 -4.43
C ASP A 21 -23.92 -2.00 -2.90
N GLU A 22 -25.06 -1.83 -2.26
CA GLU A 22 -25.24 -1.89 -0.80
C GLU A 22 -25.06 -3.30 -0.23
N TRP A 23 -25.00 -4.34 -1.06
CA TRP A 23 -24.74 -5.70 -0.59
C TRP A 23 -23.25 -5.98 -0.38
N LEU A 24 -22.37 -5.15 -0.94
CA LEU A 24 -20.94 -5.43 -1.04
C LEU A 24 -20.15 -4.80 0.13
N PRO A 25 -19.11 -5.48 0.66
CA PRO A 25 -18.34 -5.06 1.84
C PRO A 25 -17.86 -3.61 1.86
N ILE A 26 -17.50 -3.03 0.72
CA ILE A 26 -16.98 -1.64 0.68
C ILE A 26 -18.12 -0.64 0.83
N THR A 27 -19.25 -0.90 0.17
CA THR A 27 -20.35 0.08 -0.01
C THR A 27 -21.60 -0.22 0.81
N LYS A 28 -21.62 -1.33 1.54
CA LYS A 28 -22.72 -1.72 2.46
C LYS A 28 -23.02 -0.70 3.54
N SER A 29 -22.04 0.10 3.94
CA SER A 29 -22.24 1.22 4.86
C SER A 29 -21.61 2.48 4.30
N ARG A 30 -22.44 3.50 4.05
CA ARG A 30 -22.02 4.82 3.55
C ARG A 30 -22.03 5.92 4.61
N ARG A 31 -21.57 5.60 5.81
CA ARG A 31 -21.51 6.52 6.97
C ARG A 31 -20.12 7.08 7.25
N GLY A 32 -19.17 6.88 6.34
CA GLY A 32 -17.82 7.42 6.43
C GLY A 32 -17.80 8.95 6.40
N ASN A 33 -16.77 9.54 7.00
CA ASN A 33 -16.52 10.97 7.04
C ASN A 33 -15.02 11.26 6.84
N SER A 34 -14.61 12.53 6.96
CA SER A 34 -13.21 12.91 6.79
C SER A 34 -12.27 12.24 7.79
N TRP A 35 -12.69 12.01 9.03
CA TRP A 35 -11.88 11.33 10.05
C TRP A 35 -11.65 9.87 9.71
N THR A 36 -12.72 9.14 9.38
CA THR A 36 -12.59 7.73 8.99
C THR A 36 -11.70 7.58 7.76
N ALA A 37 -11.77 8.52 6.81
CA ALA A 37 -10.88 8.52 5.66
C ALA A 37 -9.43 8.82 6.03
N THR A 38 -9.17 9.78 6.92
CA THR A 38 -7.83 10.01 7.47
C THR A 38 -7.25 8.73 8.06
N PHE A 39 -8.04 8.01 8.88
CA PHE A 39 -7.60 6.77 9.53
C PHE A 39 -7.30 5.66 8.53
N HIS A 40 -8.21 5.44 7.57
CA HIS A 40 -7.99 4.44 6.53
C HIS A 40 -6.79 4.79 5.64
N LEU A 41 -6.61 6.06 5.26
CA LEU A 41 -5.47 6.51 4.44
C LEU A 41 -4.15 6.41 5.20
N LEU A 42 -4.11 6.73 6.50
CA LEU A 42 -2.90 6.57 7.31
C LEU A 42 -2.53 5.10 7.51
N SER A 43 -3.50 4.27 7.92
CA SER A 43 -3.26 2.84 8.18
C SER A 43 -2.90 2.08 6.89
N SER A 44 -3.54 2.40 5.76
CA SER A 44 -3.19 1.78 4.48
C SER A 44 -1.96 2.39 3.82
N GLY A 45 -1.67 3.68 4.05
CA GLY A 45 -0.60 4.44 3.40
C GLY A 45 0.76 4.31 4.10
N ILE A 46 0.80 4.32 5.43
CA ILE A 46 2.04 4.09 6.19
C ILE A 46 2.23 2.58 6.35
N GLY A 47 3.36 2.06 5.89
CA GLY A 47 3.65 0.63 5.92
C GLY A 47 5.09 0.36 6.29
N ILE A 48 5.42 -0.92 6.53
CA ILE A 48 6.80 -1.33 6.83
C ILE A 48 7.78 -0.88 5.73
N GLN A 49 7.28 -0.77 4.50
CA GLN A 49 8.01 -0.31 3.33
C GLN A 49 8.62 1.09 3.52
N THR A 50 7.95 1.96 4.29
CA THR A 50 8.45 3.27 4.67
C THR A 50 9.79 3.19 5.41
N LEU A 51 10.03 2.10 6.16
CA LEU A 51 11.30 1.84 6.87
C LEU A 51 12.50 1.61 5.92
N SER A 52 12.24 1.46 4.63
CA SER A 52 13.29 1.37 3.59
C SER A 52 13.64 2.72 2.96
N LEU A 53 12.88 3.79 3.23
CA LEU A 53 13.13 5.12 2.63
C LEU A 53 14.57 5.64 2.79
N PRO A 54 15.26 5.45 3.93
CA PRO A 54 16.64 5.93 4.04
C PRO A 54 17.61 5.23 3.05
N ILE A 55 17.30 4.01 2.59
CA ILE A 55 18.08 3.32 1.56
C ILE A 55 17.98 4.06 0.23
N ALA A 56 16.85 4.69 -0.10
CA ALA A 56 16.75 5.49 -1.32
C ALA A 56 17.74 6.65 -1.32
N PHE A 57 17.98 7.25 -0.16
CA PHE A 57 18.95 8.33 0.03
C PHE A 57 20.39 7.83 -0.01
N LEU A 58 20.65 6.59 0.40
CA LEU A 58 21.96 5.95 0.17
C LEU A 58 22.31 5.88 -1.32
N TYR A 59 21.31 5.64 -2.18
CA TYR A 59 21.52 5.55 -3.64
C TYR A 59 21.54 6.91 -4.35
N LEU A 60 20.78 7.89 -3.86
CA LEU A 60 20.63 9.21 -4.51
C LEU A 60 21.48 10.32 -3.89
N GLY A 61 21.96 10.14 -2.66
CA GLY A 61 22.48 11.22 -1.83
C GLY A 61 21.36 12.11 -1.26
N TRP A 62 21.75 13.10 -0.47
CA TRP A 62 20.80 14.00 0.21
C TRP A 62 19.95 14.83 -0.75
N PHE A 63 20.61 15.57 -1.66
CA PHE A 63 19.93 16.51 -2.55
C PHE A 63 18.91 15.79 -3.43
N TRP A 64 19.35 14.81 -4.22
CA TRP A 64 18.45 14.06 -5.10
C TRP A 64 17.46 13.19 -4.33
N GLY A 65 17.83 12.66 -3.16
CA GLY A 65 16.90 11.95 -2.27
C GLY A 65 15.70 12.81 -1.86
N ILE A 66 15.96 14.04 -1.39
CA ILE A 66 14.91 15.00 -1.02
C ILE A 66 14.08 15.40 -2.24
N VAL A 67 14.73 15.73 -3.37
CA VAL A 67 14.04 16.15 -4.59
C VAL A 67 13.13 15.03 -5.11
N CYS A 68 13.64 13.80 -5.25
CA CYS A 68 12.85 12.67 -5.73
C CYS A 68 11.69 12.33 -4.79
N LEU A 69 11.93 12.32 -3.46
CA LEU A 69 10.88 12.07 -2.48
C LEU A 69 9.79 13.15 -2.53
N SER A 70 10.18 14.43 -2.67
CA SER A 70 9.26 15.57 -2.74
C SER A 70 8.42 15.55 -4.02
N VAL A 71 9.06 15.31 -5.17
CA VAL A 71 8.36 15.21 -6.46
C VAL A 71 7.38 14.03 -6.44
N ALA A 72 7.82 12.86 -5.96
CA ALA A 72 6.94 11.71 -5.81
C ALA A 72 5.76 11.99 -4.88
N PHE A 73 5.98 12.67 -3.76
CA PHE A 73 4.93 13.04 -2.81
C PHE A 73 3.90 14.01 -3.41
N VAL A 74 4.35 15.08 -4.10
CA VAL A 74 3.45 16.06 -4.73
C VAL A 74 2.69 15.46 -5.89
N TRP A 75 3.37 14.72 -6.76
CA TRP A 75 2.74 14.01 -7.87
C TRP A 75 1.69 13.02 -7.34
N GLN A 76 2.02 12.33 -6.25
CA GLN A 76 1.08 11.41 -5.64
C GLN A 76 -0.18 12.11 -5.12
N LEU A 77 -0.02 13.21 -4.39
CA LEU A 77 -1.15 13.99 -3.89
C LEU A 77 -2.04 14.47 -5.05
N TYR A 78 -1.42 14.87 -6.17
CA TYR A 78 -2.13 15.24 -7.38
C TYR A 78 -2.98 14.10 -7.95
N THR A 79 -2.40 12.90 -8.11
CA THR A 79 -3.13 11.76 -8.70
C THR A 79 -4.24 11.23 -7.80
N ILE A 80 -4.09 11.29 -6.47
CA ILE A 80 -5.25 11.04 -5.57
C ILE A 80 -6.32 12.09 -5.81
N GLY A 81 -5.95 13.37 -5.89
CA GLY A 81 -6.90 14.44 -6.20
C GLY A 81 -7.69 14.17 -7.48
N LEU A 82 -7.03 13.64 -8.52
CA LEU A 82 -7.70 13.19 -9.74
C LEU A 82 -8.68 12.05 -9.46
N LEU A 83 -8.27 10.98 -8.77
CA LEU A 83 -9.17 9.87 -8.40
C LEU A 83 -10.40 10.37 -7.63
N VAL A 84 -10.19 11.24 -6.64
CA VAL A 84 -11.25 11.83 -5.83
C VAL A 84 -12.24 12.60 -6.69
N SER A 85 -11.73 13.41 -7.63
CA SER A 85 -12.56 14.17 -8.57
C SER A 85 -13.28 13.31 -9.60
N LEU A 86 -12.73 12.13 -9.91
CA LEU A 86 -13.27 11.20 -10.91
C LEU A 86 -14.39 10.33 -10.34
N HIS A 87 -14.40 10.09 -9.04
CA HIS A 87 -15.32 9.20 -8.35
C HIS A 87 -16.81 9.49 -8.64
N GLU A 88 -17.20 10.76 -8.80
CA GLU A 88 -18.56 11.23 -9.15
C GLU A 88 -18.56 12.10 -10.43
N SER A 89 -17.62 11.83 -11.34
CA SER A 89 -17.41 12.68 -12.53
C SER A 89 -18.50 12.59 -13.59
N VAL A 90 -19.32 11.55 -13.55
CA VAL A 90 -20.41 11.28 -14.50
C VAL A 90 -21.74 11.35 -13.74
N PRO A 91 -22.70 12.19 -14.17
CA PRO A 91 -23.99 12.33 -13.48
C PRO A 91 -24.68 10.98 -13.24
N GLY A 92 -25.17 10.77 -12.02
CA GLY A 92 -25.87 9.54 -11.61
C GLY A 92 -24.96 8.31 -11.45
N THR A 93 -23.65 8.42 -11.67
CA THR A 93 -22.70 7.30 -11.58
C THR A 93 -21.66 7.55 -10.51
N ARG A 94 -21.41 6.52 -9.68
CA ARG A 94 -20.37 6.55 -8.65
C ARG A 94 -19.38 5.41 -8.85
N PHE A 95 -18.13 5.75 -9.10
CA PHE A 95 -17.04 4.77 -9.25
C PHE A 95 -16.43 4.44 -7.89
N SER A 96 -17.14 3.64 -7.09
CA SER A 96 -16.71 3.26 -5.73
C SER A 96 -15.56 2.24 -5.69
N ARG A 97 -15.09 1.75 -6.85
CA ARG A 97 -13.88 0.91 -6.96
C ARG A 97 -12.99 1.41 -8.08
N TYR A 98 -11.70 1.25 -7.90
CA TYR A 98 -10.71 1.55 -8.92
C TYR A 98 -10.95 0.76 -10.20
N LEU A 99 -11.32 -0.52 -10.09
CA LEU A 99 -11.66 -1.35 -11.25
C LEU A 99 -12.83 -0.77 -12.07
N GLN A 100 -13.86 -0.21 -11.41
CA GLN A 100 -14.99 0.40 -12.11
C GLN A 100 -14.54 1.63 -12.90
N LEU A 101 -13.69 2.46 -12.30
CA LEU A 101 -13.14 3.65 -12.96
C LEU A 101 -12.26 3.29 -14.16
N SER A 102 -11.40 2.29 -14.02
CA SER A 102 -10.54 1.79 -15.10
C SER A 102 -11.35 1.28 -16.30
N ILE A 103 -12.42 0.52 -16.04
CA ILE A 103 -13.33 0.04 -17.09
C ILE A 103 -14.02 1.20 -17.81
N ALA A 104 -14.44 2.24 -17.06
CA ALA A 104 -15.06 3.41 -17.66
C ALA A 104 -14.09 4.22 -18.53
N ALA A 105 -12.81 4.28 -18.15
CA ALA A 105 -11.77 5.00 -18.90
C ALA A 105 -11.29 4.25 -20.15
N PHE A 106 -10.96 2.96 -20.02
CA PHE A 106 -10.25 2.19 -21.06
C PHE A 106 -11.12 1.14 -21.75
N GLY A 107 -12.40 1.05 -21.37
CA GLY A 107 -13.33 0.05 -21.88
C GLY A 107 -13.23 -1.30 -21.16
N VAL A 108 -14.14 -2.21 -21.52
CA VAL A 108 -14.42 -3.44 -20.78
C VAL A 108 -13.24 -4.42 -20.76
N LYS A 109 -12.63 -4.69 -21.93
CA LYS A 109 -11.56 -5.68 -22.04
C LYS A 109 -10.26 -5.13 -21.45
N LEU A 110 -9.80 -4.00 -21.97
CA LEU A 110 -8.53 -3.39 -21.58
C LEU A 110 -8.56 -2.90 -20.13
N GLY A 111 -9.62 -2.18 -19.71
CA GLY A 111 -9.74 -1.69 -18.33
C GLY A 111 -9.76 -2.80 -17.28
N LYS A 112 -10.32 -3.98 -17.59
CA LYS A 112 -10.25 -5.16 -16.71
C LYS A 112 -8.83 -5.68 -16.58
N VAL A 113 -8.12 -5.90 -17.69
CA VAL A 113 -6.75 -6.42 -17.66
C VAL A 113 -5.83 -5.46 -16.92
N LEU A 114 -5.93 -4.15 -17.26
CA LEU A 114 -5.11 -3.10 -16.66
C LEU A 114 -5.35 -2.91 -15.17
N ALA A 115 -6.55 -3.19 -14.64
CA ALA A 115 -6.88 -2.97 -13.23
C ALA A 115 -6.91 -4.25 -12.40
N ILE A 116 -7.51 -5.36 -12.86
CA ILE A 116 -7.67 -6.58 -12.04
C ILE A 116 -6.30 -7.12 -11.64
N PHE A 117 -5.39 -7.32 -12.59
CA PHE A 117 -4.10 -7.93 -12.27
C PHE A 117 -3.30 -7.05 -11.29
N PRO A 118 -3.06 -5.75 -11.55
CA PRO A 118 -2.31 -4.91 -10.61
C PRO A 118 -3.02 -4.67 -9.28
N ILE A 119 -4.35 -4.49 -9.24
CA ILE A 119 -5.07 -4.25 -7.98
C ILE A 119 -5.10 -5.49 -7.12
N MET A 120 -5.42 -6.66 -7.70
CA MET A 120 -5.48 -7.91 -6.93
C MET A 120 -4.10 -8.31 -6.45
N TYR A 121 -3.07 -8.11 -7.27
CA TYR A 121 -1.69 -8.28 -6.87
C TYR A 121 -1.29 -7.29 -5.75
N LEU A 122 -1.60 -6.01 -5.88
CA LEU A 122 -1.22 -5.00 -4.89
C LEU A 122 -1.99 -5.18 -3.58
N SER A 123 -3.29 -5.48 -3.62
CA SER A 123 -4.09 -5.74 -2.41
C SER A 123 -3.76 -7.09 -1.76
N GLY A 124 -3.89 -8.19 -2.52
CA GLY A 124 -3.62 -9.53 -2.02
C GLY A 124 -2.15 -9.76 -1.68
N GLY A 125 -1.23 -9.28 -2.51
CA GLY A 125 0.20 -9.33 -2.24
C GLY A 125 0.60 -8.50 -1.02
N THR A 126 -0.03 -7.34 -0.79
CA THR A 126 0.18 -6.59 0.46
C THR A 126 -0.30 -7.36 1.69
N CYS A 127 -1.43 -8.09 1.60
CA CYS A 127 -1.87 -9.00 2.66
C CYS A 127 -0.83 -10.09 2.95
N VAL A 128 -0.26 -10.72 1.92
CA VAL A 128 0.82 -11.71 2.08
C VAL A 128 2.05 -11.07 2.74
N MET A 129 2.44 -9.87 2.30
CA MET A 129 3.56 -9.13 2.88
C MET A 129 3.35 -8.79 4.36
N PHE A 130 2.12 -8.52 4.78
CA PHE A 130 1.80 -8.33 6.21
C PHE A 130 1.93 -9.61 7.02
N ILE A 131 1.61 -10.78 6.45
CA ILE A 131 1.83 -12.06 7.15
C ILE A 131 3.33 -12.29 7.35
N ILE A 132 4.13 -12.11 6.29
CA ILE A 132 5.59 -12.29 6.35
C ILE A 132 6.21 -11.33 7.36
N THR A 133 5.90 -10.04 7.21
CA THR A 133 6.51 -8.98 8.04
C THR A 133 5.97 -8.99 9.46
N GLY A 134 4.65 -9.08 9.62
CA GLY A 134 3.99 -9.04 10.93
C GLY A 134 4.24 -10.30 11.74
N GLY A 135 4.20 -11.48 11.12
CA GLY A 135 4.59 -12.73 11.78
C GLY A 135 6.07 -12.75 12.13
N GLY A 136 6.95 -12.28 11.23
CA GLY A 136 8.36 -12.08 11.53
C GLY A 136 8.60 -11.11 12.71
N ALA A 137 7.87 -10.00 12.77
CA ALA A 137 7.92 -9.06 13.89
C ALA A 137 7.43 -9.68 15.20
N MET A 138 6.41 -10.55 15.18
CA MET A 138 5.98 -11.30 16.37
C MET A 138 7.06 -12.24 16.88
N LYS A 139 7.74 -12.96 15.97
CA LYS A 139 8.89 -13.82 16.30
C LYS A 139 10.00 -13.00 16.99
N LEU A 140 10.38 -11.86 16.40
CA LEU A 140 11.41 -10.98 16.96
C LEU A 140 11.01 -10.39 18.31
N PHE A 141 9.75 -9.99 18.46
CA PHE A 141 9.21 -9.50 19.74
C PHE A 141 9.27 -10.58 20.82
N TYR A 142 8.88 -11.81 20.50
CA TYR A 142 8.96 -12.92 21.43
C TYR A 142 10.40 -13.22 21.86
N GLN A 143 11.33 -13.30 20.90
CA GLN A 143 12.74 -13.51 21.17
C GLN A 143 13.34 -12.40 22.05
N LEU A 144 12.95 -11.15 21.80
CA LEU A 144 13.37 -10.00 22.60
C LEU A 144 12.93 -10.11 24.08
N LEU A 145 11.70 -10.58 24.33
CA LEU A 145 11.17 -10.71 25.70
C LEU A 145 11.68 -11.94 26.44
N CYS A 146 11.98 -13.02 25.71
CA CYS A 146 12.27 -14.32 26.29
C CYS A 146 13.76 -14.52 26.63
N GLY A 147 14.67 -13.68 26.12
CA GLY A 147 16.08 -13.63 26.54
C GLY A 147 16.88 -14.86 26.09
N ASP A 148 16.78 -15.97 26.85
CA ASP A 148 17.40 -17.27 26.54
C ASP A 148 16.32 -18.35 26.36
N CYS A 149 15.76 -18.43 25.16
CA CYS A 149 14.67 -19.35 24.83
C CYS A 149 15.13 -20.80 24.58
N SER A 150 16.35 -21.16 24.96
CA SER A 150 16.95 -22.48 24.69
C SER A 150 16.24 -23.66 25.38
N SER A 151 15.34 -23.39 26.34
CA SER A 151 14.64 -24.41 27.15
C SER A 151 13.18 -24.69 26.77
N LYS A 152 12.57 -23.92 25.85
CA LYS A 152 11.16 -24.08 25.45
C LYS A 152 11.07 -24.18 23.94
N HIS A 153 10.44 -25.24 23.41
CA HIS A 153 10.18 -25.41 21.97
C HIS A 153 9.70 -24.11 21.32
N PRO A 154 10.57 -23.33 20.66
CA PRO A 154 10.18 -22.02 20.19
C PRO A 154 9.34 -22.20 18.94
N LEU A 155 8.27 -21.41 18.81
CA LEU A 155 7.44 -21.41 17.61
C LEU A 155 8.32 -21.09 16.39
N THR A 156 8.18 -21.92 15.36
CA THR A 156 8.77 -21.73 14.03
C THR A 156 8.23 -20.47 13.36
N THR A 157 8.92 -19.96 12.34
CA THR A 157 8.43 -18.80 11.56
C THR A 157 7.07 -19.07 10.93
N ILE A 158 6.81 -20.30 10.48
CA ILE A 158 5.52 -20.72 9.91
C ILE A 158 4.41 -20.62 10.96
N GLU A 159 4.66 -21.07 12.19
CA GLU A 159 3.70 -20.95 13.28
C GLU A 159 3.43 -19.48 13.64
N TRP A 160 4.43 -18.60 13.59
CA TRP A 160 4.21 -17.16 13.76
C TRP A 160 3.39 -16.54 12.62
N PHE A 161 3.57 -17.00 11.37
CA PHE A 161 2.71 -16.60 10.26
C PHE A 161 1.27 -17.06 10.49
N LEU A 162 1.09 -18.27 11.05
CA LEU A 162 -0.22 -18.82 11.39
C LEU A 162 -0.90 -18.02 12.51
N VAL A 163 -0.15 -17.64 13.55
CA VAL A 163 -0.63 -16.76 14.64
C VAL A 163 -1.10 -15.41 14.06
N PHE A 164 -0.28 -14.79 13.20
CA PHE A 164 -0.64 -13.52 12.54
C PHE A 164 -1.95 -13.64 11.76
N ILE A 165 -2.05 -14.62 10.85
CA ILE A 165 -3.21 -14.75 9.98
C ILE A 165 -4.46 -15.15 10.75
N THR A 166 -4.33 -15.93 11.83
CA THR A 166 -5.45 -16.26 12.72
C THR A 166 -6.02 -15.00 13.36
N MET A 167 -5.18 -14.11 13.90
CA MET A 167 -5.64 -12.82 14.40
C MET A 167 -6.30 -11.96 13.32
N ALA A 168 -5.71 -11.91 12.12
CA ALA A 168 -6.25 -11.14 11.01
C ALA A 168 -7.60 -11.67 10.51
N ILE A 169 -7.78 -13.00 10.44
CA ILE A 169 -9.06 -13.64 10.11
C ILE A 169 -10.08 -13.33 11.19
N LEU A 170 -9.77 -13.56 12.47
CA LEU A 170 -10.68 -13.29 13.58
C LEU A 170 -11.20 -11.86 13.53
N LEU A 171 -10.31 -10.88 13.33
CA LEU A 171 -10.70 -9.48 13.20
C LEU A 171 -11.58 -9.22 11.98
N SER A 172 -11.29 -9.87 10.84
CA SER A 172 -12.11 -9.76 9.63
C SER A 172 -13.52 -10.36 9.77
N LEU A 173 -13.69 -11.34 10.67
CA LEU A 173 -15.00 -11.94 10.98
C LEU A 173 -15.87 -10.96 11.79
N PHE A 174 -15.27 -10.18 12.69
CA PHE A 174 -15.96 -9.11 13.42
C PHE A 174 -16.25 -7.89 12.54
N CYS A 175 -15.27 -7.46 11.74
CA CYS A 175 -15.39 -6.31 10.87
C CYS A 175 -15.88 -6.71 9.47
N THR A 176 -17.20 -6.70 9.26
CA THR A 176 -17.80 -7.23 8.02
C THR A 176 -17.79 -6.28 6.82
N ASN A 177 -17.55 -4.99 7.04
CA ASN A 177 -17.53 -3.95 6.00
C ASN A 177 -16.47 -2.89 6.28
N LEU A 178 -16.07 -2.13 5.25
CA LEU A 178 -14.96 -1.17 5.38
C LEU A 178 -15.22 -0.07 6.42
N HIS A 179 -16.47 0.38 6.59
CA HIS A 179 -16.81 1.36 7.62
C HIS A 179 -16.61 0.82 9.04
N SER A 180 -16.95 -0.44 9.32
CA SER A 180 -16.71 -1.08 10.62
C SER A 180 -15.21 -1.23 10.95
N VAL A 181 -14.34 -1.19 9.95
CA VAL A 181 -12.88 -1.22 10.09
C VAL A 181 -12.33 0.16 10.50
N SER A 182 -13.14 1.22 10.57
CA SER A 182 -12.67 2.58 10.86
C SER A 182 -12.00 2.72 12.22
N LEU A 183 -12.53 2.10 13.28
CA LEU A 183 -11.90 2.10 14.61
C LEU A 183 -10.59 1.29 14.62
N VAL A 184 -10.57 0.16 13.93
CA VAL A 184 -9.37 -0.66 13.73
C VAL A 184 -8.31 0.13 12.96
N SER A 185 -8.72 0.90 11.96
CA SER A 185 -7.83 1.77 11.17
C SER A 185 -7.32 2.96 11.98
N PHE A 186 -8.12 3.49 12.91
CA PHE A 186 -7.69 4.53 13.83
C PHE A 186 -6.54 4.03 14.71
N LEU A 187 -6.71 2.86 15.33
CA LEU A 187 -5.63 2.23 16.08
C LEU A 187 -4.41 1.98 15.19
N GLY A 188 -4.62 1.42 14.00
CA GLY A 188 -3.56 1.19 13.02
C GLY A 188 -2.78 2.46 12.64
N ALA A 189 -3.48 3.58 12.47
CA ALA A 189 -2.90 4.88 12.18
C ALA A 189 -2.04 5.40 13.34
N ILE A 190 -2.51 5.30 14.58
CA ILE A 190 -1.73 5.69 15.77
C ILE A 190 -0.45 4.85 15.85
N MET A 191 -0.56 3.53 15.72
CA MET A 191 0.62 2.64 15.79
C MET A 191 1.60 2.93 14.65
N ALA A 192 1.10 3.21 13.44
CA ALA A 192 1.94 3.50 12.29
C ALA A 192 2.72 4.81 12.42
N VAL A 193 2.03 5.87 12.83
CA VAL A 193 2.64 7.17 13.13
C VAL A 193 3.60 7.05 14.31
N GLY A 194 3.23 6.31 15.35
CA GLY A 194 4.02 6.13 16.55
C GLY A 194 5.35 5.43 16.29
N TYR A 195 5.38 4.29 15.58
CA TYR A 195 6.67 3.63 15.29
C TYR A 195 7.54 4.50 14.38
N CYS A 196 6.97 5.20 13.39
CA CYS A 196 7.73 6.10 12.53
C CYS A 196 8.35 7.23 13.36
N THR A 197 7.56 7.82 14.25
CA THR A 197 7.96 8.95 15.08
C THR A 197 9.04 8.56 16.08
N ILE A 198 8.85 7.45 16.79
CA ILE A 198 9.84 6.92 17.72
C ILE A 198 11.16 6.65 17.00
N LEU A 199 11.13 6.03 15.81
CA LEU A 199 12.35 5.68 15.10
C LEU A 199 13.20 6.90 14.74
N TRP A 200 12.62 7.93 14.10
CA TRP A 200 13.42 9.10 13.74
C TRP A 200 13.87 9.89 14.98
N ILE A 201 13.06 9.96 16.05
CA ILE A 201 13.47 10.59 17.31
C ILE A 201 14.68 9.86 17.91
N VAL A 202 14.65 8.52 17.93
CA VAL A 202 15.75 7.74 18.48
C VAL A 202 17.01 7.89 17.63
N PHE A 203 16.88 8.01 16.31
CA PHE A 203 18.03 8.29 15.43
C PHE A 203 18.68 9.64 15.77
N VAL A 204 17.88 10.69 16.01
CA VAL A 204 18.40 11.98 16.48
C VAL A 204 19.08 11.82 17.85
N ALA A 205 18.43 11.16 18.79
CA ALA A 205 18.91 11.04 20.18
C ALA A 205 20.18 10.20 20.32
N LYS A 206 20.33 9.15 19.51
CA LYS A 206 21.52 8.29 19.52
C LYS A 206 22.65 8.85 18.67
N GLY A 207 22.33 9.68 17.70
CA GLY A 207 23.30 10.23 16.76
C GLY A 207 23.72 9.22 15.69
N LYS A 208 24.83 9.54 15.04
CA LYS A 208 25.35 8.80 13.90
C LYS A 208 26.01 7.48 14.35
N VAL A 209 25.76 6.40 13.62
CA VAL A 209 26.42 5.12 13.84
C VAL A 209 27.92 5.26 13.53
N ASP A 210 28.76 4.70 14.39
CA ASP A 210 30.22 4.77 14.24
C ASP A 210 30.68 4.25 12.88
N GLY A 211 31.52 5.05 12.21
CA GLY A 211 32.04 4.73 10.87
C GLY A 211 31.00 4.79 9.74
N ALA A 212 29.80 5.32 9.98
CA ALA A 212 28.87 5.61 8.89
C ALA A 212 29.45 6.70 7.97
N ALA A 213 29.56 6.41 6.68
CA ALA A 213 29.91 7.39 5.67
C ALA A 213 28.64 7.83 4.92
N MET A 214 28.54 9.13 4.65
CA MET A 214 27.56 9.65 3.71
C MET A 214 28.27 9.79 2.37
N TYR A 215 27.64 9.30 1.31
CA TYR A 215 28.15 9.48 -0.02
C TYR A 215 27.42 10.66 -0.66
N ASP A 216 28.18 11.67 -1.07
CA ASP A 216 27.76 12.51 -2.18
C ASP A 216 27.97 11.68 -3.45
N SER A 217 26.94 11.63 -4.29
CA SER A 217 26.85 10.81 -5.49
C SER A 217 28.17 10.79 -6.28
N SER A 218 28.94 9.69 -6.18
CA SER A 218 30.18 9.49 -6.93
C SER A 218 30.17 8.16 -7.69
N GLU A 219 30.98 8.15 -8.74
CA GLU A 219 30.70 7.63 -10.09
C GLU A 219 30.64 6.09 -10.28
N SER A 220 30.07 5.72 -11.44
CA SER A 220 30.10 4.38 -12.08
C SER A 220 29.21 3.27 -11.50
N GLY A 221 27.96 3.61 -11.17
CA GLY A 221 26.86 2.66 -10.91
C GLY A 221 25.46 3.27 -11.03
N HIS A 222 25.38 4.47 -11.63
CA HIS A 222 24.39 5.50 -11.30
C HIS A 222 22.96 5.13 -11.68
N VAL A 223 22.75 4.61 -12.90
CA VAL A 223 21.40 4.37 -13.44
C VAL A 223 20.65 3.29 -12.65
N ARG A 224 21.34 2.18 -12.31
CA ARG A 224 20.74 1.09 -11.52
C ARG A 224 20.41 1.52 -10.10
N SER A 225 21.29 2.28 -9.46
CA SER A 225 21.04 2.84 -8.13
C SER A 225 19.87 3.81 -8.14
N ILE A 226 19.75 4.65 -9.16
CA ILE A 226 18.59 5.55 -9.33
C ILE A 226 17.29 4.73 -9.47
N PHE A 227 17.26 3.69 -10.31
CA PHE A 227 16.06 2.85 -10.44
C PHE A 227 15.70 2.13 -9.15
N ASN A 228 16.69 1.63 -8.41
CA ASN A 228 16.45 1.06 -7.07
C ASN A 228 15.84 2.09 -6.12
N ALA A 229 16.37 3.31 -6.09
CA ALA A 229 15.88 4.38 -5.22
C ALA A 229 14.45 4.79 -5.57
N LEU A 230 14.16 4.98 -6.86
CA LEU A 230 12.81 5.28 -7.35
C LEU A 230 11.83 4.15 -7.01
N GLY A 231 12.26 2.89 -7.14
CA GLY A 231 11.50 1.72 -6.72
C GLY A 231 11.22 1.71 -5.21
N ILE A 232 12.19 2.04 -4.37
CA ILE A 232 12.00 2.14 -2.90
C ILE A 232 10.99 3.24 -2.56
N ILE A 233 11.14 4.44 -3.15
CA ILE A 233 10.22 5.56 -2.93
C ILE A 233 8.80 5.17 -3.36
N ALA A 234 8.66 4.49 -4.50
CA ALA A 234 7.37 4.01 -4.98
C ALA A 234 6.69 3.03 -4.02
N VAL A 235 7.44 2.05 -3.52
CA VAL A 235 6.93 1.02 -2.61
C VAL A 235 6.53 1.60 -1.26
N ALA A 236 7.20 2.67 -0.82
CA ALA A 236 6.83 3.40 0.38
C ALA A 236 5.48 4.11 0.23
N PHE A 237 5.16 4.64 -0.96
CA PHE A 237 3.88 5.26 -1.26
C PHE A 237 2.86 4.24 -1.79
N ARG A 238 2.20 3.53 -0.87
CA ARG A 238 1.13 2.57 -1.19
C ARG A 238 -0.28 3.13 -0.94
N GLY A 239 -1.30 2.34 -1.22
CA GLY A 239 -2.70 2.64 -0.86
C GLY A 239 -3.54 3.36 -1.91
N HIS A 240 -3.03 3.61 -3.12
CA HIS A 240 -3.77 4.39 -4.12
C HIS A 240 -4.86 3.55 -4.79
N ASN A 241 -4.62 2.24 -4.87
CA ASN A 241 -5.57 1.22 -5.30
C ASN A 241 -6.77 1.04 -4.37
N ILE A 242 -6.82 1.76 -3.23
CA ILE A 242 -7.93 1.69 -2.27
C ILE A 242 -8.58 3.05 -1.99
N VAL A 243 -8.10 4.13 -2.62
CA VAL A 243 -8.62 5.50 -2.41
C VAL A 243 -10.11 5.59 -2.78
N LEU A 244 -10.50 5.00 -3.92
CA LEU A 244 -11.88 5.05 -4.39
C LEU A 244 -12.80 4.18 -3.52
N GLU A 245 -12.27 3.09 -3.01
CA GLU A 245 -12.94 2.18 -2.09
C GLU A 245 -13.19 2.87 -0.74
N ILE A 246 -12.20 3.60 -0.20
CA ILE A 246 -12.37 4.44 1.01
C ILE A 246 -13.41 5.53 0.74
N GLN A 247 -13.29 6.26 -0.37
CA GLN A 247 -14.27 7.29 -0.74
C GLN A 247 -15.67 6.69 -0.93
N GLY A 248 -15.76 5.45 -1.40
CA GLY A 248 -16.99 4.66 -1.52
C GLY A 248 -17.78 4.55 -0.21
N THR A 249 -17.12 4.60 0.94
CA THR A 249 -17.79 4.55 2.26
C THR A 249 -18.46 5.87 2.66
N MET A 250 -18.24 6.95 1.92
CA MET A 250 -18.78 8.27 2.28
C MET A 250 -20.20 8.47 1.73
N PRO A 251 -21.06 9.19 2.45
CA PRO A 251 -22.33 9.63 1.90
C PRO A 251 -22.09 10.64 0.78
N SER A 252 -23.01 10.67 -0.18
CA SER A 252 -23.06 11.68 -1.22
C SER A 252 -24.51 12.10 -1.38
N THR A 253 -24.77 13.41 -1.34
CA THR A 253 -26.10 14.00 -1.51
C THR A 253 -26.06 15.00 -2.67
N PRO A 254 -27.21 15.36 -3.28
CA PRO A 254 -27.24 16.34 -4.37
C PRO A 254 -26.54 17.67 -4.02
N ASN A 255 -26.58 18.05 -2.74
CA ASN A 255 -25.99 19.30 -2.26
C ASN A 255 -24.55 19.14 -1.70
N ARG A 256 -24.05 17.91 -1.54
CA ARG A 256 -22.74 17.64 -0.93
C ARG A 256 -22.12 16.35 -1.48
N SER A 257 -21.13 16.53 -2.36
CA SER A 257 -20.33 15.42 -2.91
C SER A 257 -19.46 14.76 -1.83
N SER A 258 -19.26 13.44 -1.97
CA SER A 258 -18.28 12.67 -1.19
C SER A 258 -16.85 13.23 -1.31
N SER A 259 -16.54 13.88 -2.44
CA SER A 259 -15.22 14.45 -2.74
C SER A 259 -14.77 15.46 -1.69
N THR A 260 -15.68 16.26 -1.13
CA THR A 260 -15.34 17.27 -0.12
C THR A 260 -14.85 16.64 1.18
N PHE A 261 -15.47 15.54 1.62
CA PHE A 261 -15.04 14.82 2.81
C PHE A 261 -13.73 14.07 2.56
N MET A 262 -13.61 13.43 1.40
CA MET A 262 -12.41 12.70 1.02
C MET A 262 -11.21 13.62 0.88
N LEU A 263 -11.38 14.81 0.29
CA LEU A 263 -10.31 15.80 0.16
C LEU A 263 -9.80 16.26 1.53
N LYS A 264 -10.70 16.51 2.50
CA LYS A 264 -10.29 16.86 3.87
C LYS A 264 -9.50 15.73 4.54
N GLY A 265 -9.96 14.48 4.40
CA GLY A 265 -9.26 13.32 4.94
C GLY A 265 -7.91 13.06 4.27
N MET A 266 -7.82 13.26 2.95
CA MET A 266 -6.60 13.19 2.16
C MET A 266 -5.58 14.23 2.61
N VAL A 267 -5.96 15.50 2.72
CA VAL A 267 -5.05 16.56 3.17
C VAL A 267 -4.53 16.26 4.58
N ALA A 268 -5.41 15.93 5.52
CA ALA A 268 -5.01 15.62 6.90
C ALA A 268 -4.06 14.42 6.99
N SER A 269 -4.38 13.32 6.30
CA SER A 269 -3.52 12.12 6.29
C SER A 269 -2.17 12.38 5.63
N TYR A 270 -2.13 13.07 4.49
CA TYR A 270 -0.87 13.31 3.78
C TYR A 270 0.04 14.30 4.51
N LEU A 271 -0.49 15.27 5.25
CA LEU A 271 0.31 16.10 6.16
C LEU A 271 1.02 15.24 7.22
N ILE A 272 0.31 14.30 7.84
CA ILE A 272 0.89 13.38 8.83
C ILE A 272 1.88 12.41 8.18
N ILE A 273 1.59 11.89 6.99
CA ILE A 273 2.52 11.04 6.23
C ILE A 273 3.82 11.80 5.94
N ALA A 274 3.75 13.07 5.54
CA ALA A 274 4.94 13.89 5.31
C ALA A 274 5.79 14.01 6.59
N LEU A 275 5.14 14.26 7.74
CA LEU A 275 5.79 14.32 9.06
C LEU A 275 6.40 12.99 9.52
N CYS A 276 5.98 11.87 8.94
CA CYS A 276 6.59 10.56 9.19
C CYS A 276 7.71 10.26 8.20
N PHE A 277 7.46 10.42 6.90
CA PHE A 277 8.31 9.92 5.82
C PHE A 277 9.57 10.76 5.65
N PHE A 278 9.43 12.09 5.65
CA PHE A 278 10.58 12.98 5.42
C PHE A 278 11.60 12.89 6.55
N PRO A 279 11.23 13.04 7.84
CA PRO A 279 12.19 12.88 8.93
C PRO A 279 12.78 11.48 8.99
N LEU A 280 11.97 10.43 8.78
CA LEU A 280 12.50 9.07 8.79
C LEU A 280 13.54 8.86 7.68
N ALA A 281 13.30 9.36 6.46
CA ALA A 281 14.22 9.23 5.34
C ALA A 281 15.51 10.03 5.56
N THR A 282 15.40 11.31 5.92
CA THR A 282 16.55 12.21 6.08
C THR A 282 17.38 11.87 7.31
N VAL A 283 16.75 11.73 8.47
CA VAL A 283 17.43 11.40 9.73
C VAL A 283 17.92 9.96 9.71
N GLY A 284 17.17 9.03 9.12
CA GLY A 284 17.63 7.65 8.95
C GLY A 284 18.89 7.58 8.08
N TYR A 285 18.95 8.35 6.99
CA TYR A 285 20.14 8.40 6.14
C TYR A 285 21.31 9.08 6.87
N TRP A 286 21.02 10.15 7.61
CA TRP A 286 22.01 10.82 8.46
C TRP A 286 22.63 9.89 9.50
N ALA A 287 21.80 9.10 10.19
CA ALA A 287 22.23 8.25 11.28
C ALA A 287 23.01 7.02 10.78
N PHE A 288 22.54 6.36 9.72
CA PHE A 288 23.13 5.10 9.26
C PHE A 288 24.09 5.24 8.08
N GLY A 289 23.90 6.20 7.18
CA GLY A 289 24.68 6.33 5.95
C GLY A 289 24.81 4.99 5.21
N ASN A 290 26.04 4.62 4.87
CA ASN A 290 26.38 3.34 4.22
C ASN A 290 26.26 2.08 5.10
N LYS A 291 25.92 2.22 6.39
CA LYS A 291 25.71 1.10 7.32
C LYS A 291 24.26 0.62 7.37
N ILE A 292 23.33 1.27 6.67
CA ILE A 292 21.95 0.79 6.64
C ILE A 292 21.87 -0.59 5.95
N PRO A 293 21.23 -1.59 6.57
CA PRO A 293 21.03 -2.89 5.93
C PRO A 293 20.19 -2.75 4.66
N ILE A 294 20.77 -3.10 3.51
CA ILE A 294 20.05 -3.01 2.21
C ILE A 294 18.87 -4.00 2.18
N ASN A 295 19.02 -5.15 2.83
CA ASN A 295 17.96 -6.14 2.96
C ASN A 295 17.17 -5.85 4.24
N GLY A 296 15.93 -5.36 4.09
CA GLY A 296 15.00 -5.09 5.19
C GLY A 296 15.11 -3.71 5.87
N GLY A 297 16.12 -2.90 5.52
CA GLY A 297 16.21 -1.50 5.92
C GLY A 297 16.26 -1.29 7.43
N VAL A 298 15.54 -0.27 7.89
CA VAL A 298 15.47 0.04 9.33
C VAL A 298 14.90 -1.11 10.14
N LEU A 299 14.00 -1.94 9.60
CA LEU A 299 13.47 -3.09 10.34
C LEU A 299 14.59 -4.07 10.72
N THR A 300 15.49 -4.37 9.78
CA THR A 300 16.65 -5.22 10.05
C THR A 300 17.68 -4.50 10.93
N ALA A 301 17.82 -3.18 10.80
CA ALA A 301 18.65 -2.40 11.71
C ALA A 301 18.15 -2.48 13.17
N ILE A 302 16.82 -2.53 13.39
CA ILE A 302 16.20 -2.71 14.72
C ILE A 302 16.67 -4.02 15.36
N SER A 303 16.68 -5.12 14.61
CA SER A 303 17.04 -6.44 15.15
C SER A 303 18.56 -6.72 15.23
N THR A 304 19.38 -5.87 14.61
CA THR A 304 20.84 -6.07 14.55
C THR A 304 21.57 -4.95 15.27
N THR A 305 21.83 -3.82 14.59
CA THR A 305 22.60 -2.69 15.11
C THR A 305 21.94 -2.05 16.31
N LEU A 306 20.66 -1.69 16.20
CA LEU A 306 19.94 -0.95 17.24
C LEU A 306 19.59 -1.82 18.44
N ASN A 307 19.50 -3.14 18.27
CA ASN A 307 19.20 -4.07 19.36
C ASN A 307 20.20 -3.96 20.51
N TYR A 308 21.47 -3.68 20.21
CA TYR A 308 22.53 -3.50 21.21
C TYR A 308 22.55 -2.09 21.82
N HIS A 309 21.97 -1.09 21.14
CA HIS A 309 22.03 0.31 21.55
C HIS A 309 20.73 0.84 22.16
N MET A 310 19.61 0.12 22.02
CA MET A 310 18.29 0.48 22.54
C MET A 310 17.90 -0.40 23.73
N SER A 311 17.06 0.14 24.61
CA SER A 311 16.50 -0.65 25.73
C SER A 311 15.44 -1.64 25.23
N THR A 312 15.39 -2.82 25.85
CA THR A 312 14.41 -3.88 25.55
C THR A 312 12.95 -3.37 25.53
N PRO A 313 12.48 -2.53 26.49
CA PRO A 313 11.10 -2.03 26.44
C PRO A 313 10.80 -1.17 25.22
N LEU A 314 11.77 -0.34 24.79
CA LEU A 314 11.61 0.53 23.62
C LEU A 314 11.49 -0.29 22.33
N LEU A 315 12.36 -1.28 22.16
CA LEU A 315 12.30 -2.22 21.03
C LEU A 315 10.99 -3.00 21.03
N GLY A 316 10.54 -3.43 22.21
CA GLY A 316 9.26 -4.13 22.38
C GLY A 316 8.07 -3.27 21.95
N ILE A 317 8.06 -1.98 22.33
CA ILE A 317 7.04 -1.02 21.91
C ILE A 317 7.05 -0.84 20.38
N ILE A 318 8.22 -0.74 19.75
CA ILE A 318 8.33 -0.60 18.29
C ILE A 318 7.78 -1.84 17.57
N TYR A 319 8.17 -3.05 18.00
CA TYR A 319 7.66 -4.28 17.40
C TYR A 319 6.14 -4.42 17.57
N MET A 320 5.60 -4.13 18.75
CA MET A 320 4.15 -4.17 18.99
C MET A 320 3.39 -3.20 18.10
N GLN A 321 3.89 -1.98 17.92
CA GLN A 321 3.29 -1.00 17.02
C GLN A 321 3.31 -1.47 15.56
N ILE A 322 4.44 -2.03 15.11
CA ILE A 322 4.56 -2.64 13.78
C ILE A 322 3.54 -3.77 13.59
N ILE A 323 3.43 -4.67 14.57
CA ILE A 323 2.52 -5.82 14.53
C ILE A 323 1.07 -5.35 14.41
N ILE A 324 0.63 -4.43 15.28
CA ILE A 324 -0.74 -3.92 15.28
C ILE A 324 -1.01 -3.14 13.99
N SER A 325 -0.05 -2.32 13.52
CA SER A 325 -0.16 -1.62 12.22
C SER A 325 -0.34 -2.59 11.05
N CYS A 326 0.38 -3.72 11.03
CA CYS A 326 0.22 -4.75 9.99
C CYS A 326 -1.15 -5.42 10.05
N VAL A 327 -1.61 -5.87 11.23
CA VAL A 327 -2.92 -6.53 11.40
C VAL A 327 -4.07 -5.62 11.00
N THR A 328 -4.01 -4.34 11.38
CA THR A 328 -5.03 -3.34 11.09
C THR A 328 -5.06 -2.98 9.60
N ALA A 329 -3.90 -2.75 8.99
CA ALA A 329 -3.81 -2.46 7.56
C ALA A 329 -4.24 -3.65 6.69
N PHE A 330 -3.98 -4.89 7.13
CA PHE A 330 -4.49 -6.10 6.48
C PHE A 330 -6.02 -6.06 6.31
N GLN A 331 -6.75 -5.53 7.30
CA GLN A 331 -8.22 -5.44 7.22
C GLN A 331 -8.68 -4.52 6.09
N ILE A 332 -7.94 -3.44 5.81
CA ILE A 332 -8.30 -2.51 4.74
C ILE A 332 -8.05 -3.18 3.38
N TYR A 333 -6.85 -3.73 3.15
CA TYR A 333 -6.51 -4.34 1.85
C TYR A 333 -7.33 -5.60 1.54
N SER A 334 -7.63 -6.42 2.56
CA SER A 334 -8.47 -7.62 2.39
C SER A 334 -9.91 -7.30 2.01
N MET A 335 -10.46 -6.14 2.39
CA MET A 335 -11.80 -5.70 1.98
C MET A 335 -11.94 -5.59 0.45
N VAL A 336 -10.87 -5.22 -0.28
CA VAL A 336 -10.90 -5.19 -1.75
C VAL A 336 -11.11 -6.59 -2.31
N PHE A 337 -10.44 -7.59 -1.72
CA PHE A 337 -10.58 -8.98 -2.16
C PHE A 337 -11.96 -9.55 -1.80
N TYR A 338 -12.44 -9.27 -0.58
CA TYR A 338 -13.76 -9.67 -0.13
C TYR A 338 -14.86 -9.07 -1.01
N ASP A 339 -14.76 -7.78 -1.37
CA ASP A 339 -15.73 -7.12 -2.25
C ASP A 339 -15.81 -7.79 -3.62
N ASN A 340 -14.66 -8.14 -4.20
CA ASN A 340 -14.63 -8.83 -5.49
C ASN A 340 -15.20 -10.26 -5.44
N LEU A 341 -14.86 -11.04 -4.39
CA LEU A 341 -15.39 -12.39 -4.22
C LEU A 341 -16.90 -12.40 -3.91
N GLU A 342 -17.35 -11.53 -3.01
CA GLU A 342 -18.78 -11.40 -2.70
C GLU A 342 -19.56 -10.89 -3.92
N ARG A 343 -18.98 -10.01 -4.74
CA ARG A 343 -19.57 -9.59 -6.02
C ARG A 343 -19.69 -10.75 -7.01
N LEU A 344 -18.67 -11.58 -7.12
CA LEU A 344 -18.73 -12.77 -7.98
C LEU A 344 -19.84 -13.72 -7.51
N TYR A 345 -19.93 -13.98 -6.20
CA TYR A 345 -21.00 -14.80 -5.63
C TYR A 345 -22.38 -14.22 -5.91
N THR A 346 -22.63 -12.96 -5.51
CA THR A 346 -23.93 -12.30 -5.61
C THR A 346 -24.39 -12.13 -7.07
N SER A 347 -23.45 -11.96 -8.00
CA SER A 347 -23.77 -11.91 -9.44
C SER A 347 -24.31 -13.23 -9.99
N ARG A 348 -23.87 -14.38 -9.44
CA ARG A 348 -24.31 -15.72 -9.84
C ARG A 348 -25.57 -16.15 -9.07
N ALA A 349 -25.57 -15.92 -7.77
CA ALA A 349 -26.65 -16.33 -6.86
C ALA A 349 -27.86 -15.40 -6.89
N LYS A 350 -27.71 -14.15 -7.37
CA LYS A 350 -28.76 -13.11 -7.46
C LYS A 350 -29.43 -12.75 -6.12
N HIS A 351 -28.76 -12.98 -5.00
CA HIS A 351 -29.19 -12.57 -3.66
C HIS A 351 -27.98 -12.12 -2.81
N GLU A 352 -28.22 -11.45 -1.68
CA GLU A 352 -27.14 -11.00 -0.78
C GLU A 352 -26.32 -12.20 -0.26
N CYS A 353 -25.00 -12.01 -0.13
CA CYS A 353 -24.10 -13.03 0.41
C CYS A 353 -24.46 -13.40 1.86
N PRO A 354 -24.86 -14.66 2.15
CA PRO A 354 -25.18 -15.12 3.49
C PRO A 354 -23.97 -15.05 4.44
N LYS A 355 -24.22 -14.93 5.75
CA LYS A 355 -23.15 -14.83 6.77
C LYS A 355 -22.15 -15.99 6.71
N LEU A 356 -22.62 -17.23 6.52
CA LEU A 356 -21.75 -18.40 6.42
C LEU A 356 -20.83 -18.35 5.19
N ILE A 357 -21.34 -17.89 4.04
CA ILE A 357 -20.52 -17.72 2.83
C ILE A 357 -19.50 -16.60 3.04
N ARG A 358 -19.90 -15.49 3.67
CA ARG A 358 -19.00 -14.40 4.07
C ARG A 358 -17.86 -14.87 4.97
N MET A 359 -18.15 -15.76 5.93
CA MET A 359 -17.13 -16.40 6.78
C MET A 359 -16.22 -17.30 5.95
N GLY A 360 -16.79 -18.16 5.09
CA GLY A 360 -16.05 -19.03 4.19
C GLY A 360 -15.10 -18.27 3.27
N ILE A 361 -15.54 -17.15 2.69
CA ILE A 361 -14.71 -16.26 1.85
C ILE A 361 -13.51 -15.72 2.63
N ARG A 362 -13.72 -15.28 3.88
CA ARG A 362 -12.65 -14.73 4.73
C ARG A 362 -11.63 -15.80 5.12
N ILE A 363 -12.09 -16.98 5.54
CA ILE A 363 -11.24 -18.11 5.88
C ILE A 363 -10.46 -18.59 4.65
N PHE A 364 -11.14 -18.72 3.50
CA PHE A 364 -10.51 -19.12 2.24
C PHE A 364 -9.40 -18.15 1.83
N PHE A 365 -9.69 -16.84 1.83
CA PHE A 365 -8.69 -15.84 1.48
C PHE A 365 -7.52 -15.82 2.47
N GLY A 366 -7.81 -15.90 3.78
CA GLY A 366 -6.79 -15.99 4.81
C GLY A 366 -5.87 -17.21 4.60
N GLY A 367 -6.45 -18.39 4.39
CA GLY A 367 -5.72 -19.62 4.08
C GLY A 367 -4.89 -19.51 2.80
N LEU A 368 -5.44 -18.92 1.73
CA LEU A 368 -4.71 -18.67 0.49
C LEU A 368 -3.51 -17.76 0.73
N THR A 369 -3.69 -16.63 1.42
CA THR A 369 -2.58 -15.71 1.72
C THR A 369 -1.52 -16.31 2.63
N PHE A 370 -1.91 -17.18 3.57
CA PHE A 370 -0.98 -17.95 4.41
C PHE A 370 -0.17 -18.96 3.60
N LEU A 371 -0.81 -19.72 2.71
CA LEU A 371 -0.10 -20.65 1.84
C LEU A 371 0.92 -19.92 0.96
N VAL A 372 0.54 -18.76 0.41
CA VAL A 372 1.45 -17.94 -0.40
C VAL A 372 2.58 -17.35 0.45
N SER A 373 2.33 -16.91 1.70
CA SER A 373 3.40 -16.38 2.56
C SER A 373 4.41 -17.46 2.97
N VAL A 374 3.97 -18.70 3.18
CA VAL A 374 4.85 -19.85 3.45
C VAL A 374 5.60 -20.29 2.19
N ALA A 375 4.93 -20.33 1.04
CA ALA A 375 5.55 -20.74 -0.23
C ALA A 375 6.57 -19.73 -0.75
N PHE A 376 6.31 -18.43 -0.59
CA PHE A 376 7.14 -17.34 -1.13
C PHE A 376 7.60 -16.34 -0.03
N PRO A 377 8.36 -16.78 0.99
CA PRO A 377 8.78 -15.91 2.09
C PRO A 377 9.80 -14.84 1.66
N PHE A 378 10.41 -14.97 0.48
CA PHE A 378 11.30 -13.98 -0.14
C PHE A 378 10.57 -12.87 -0.90
N LEU A 379 9.23 -12.80 -0.89
CA LEU A 379 8.49 -11.69 -1.51
C LEU A 379 8.99 -10.28 -1.13
N PRO A 380 9.47 -10.01 0.11
CA PRO A 380 10.11 -8.73 0.42
C PRO A 380 11.31 -8.39 -0.46
N SER A 381 12.08 -9.38 -0.92
CA SER A 381 13.20 -9.19 -1.85
C SER A 381 12.74 -8.75 -3.24
N LEU A 382 11.47 -8.97 -3.59
CA LEU A 382 10.86 -8.51 -4.85
C LEU A 382 10.19 -7.14 -4.73
N ALA A 383 10.37 -6.43 -3.61
CA ALA A 383 9.77 -5.13 -3.34
C ALA A 383 9.95 -4.14 -4.51
N LEU A 384 11.13 -4.08 -5.14
CA LEU A 384 11.38 -3.16 -6.25
C LEU A 384 10.50 -3.44 -7.48
N ILE A 385 10.24 -4.72 -7.79
CA ILE A 385 9.34 -5.11 -8.89
C ILE A 385 7.90 -4.70 -8.54
N ILE A 386 7.49 -4.96 -7.28
CA ILE A 386 6.19 -4.51 -6.76
C ILE A 386 6.06 -2.99 -6.88
N GLY A 387 7.14 -2.26 -6.57
CA GLY A 387 7.24 -0.81 -6.72
C GLY A 387 7.03 -0.34 -8.15
N GLY A 388 7.70 -0.99 -9.09
CA GLY A 388 7.53 -0.72 -10.52
C GLY A 388 6.08 -0.87 -10.97
N ILE A 389 5.40 -1.95 -10.58
CA ILE A 389 3.98 -2.17 -10.92
C ILE A 389 3.09 -1.12 -10.23
N SER A 390 3.36 -0.83 -8.95
CA SER A 390 2.62 0.18 -8.18
C SER A 390 2.76 1.57 -8.79
N LEU A 391 3.94 1.96 -9.28
CA LEU A 391 4.21 3.26 -9.91
C LEU A 391 3.22 3.58 -11.03
N HIS A 392 2.93 2.62 -11.90
CA HIS A 392 2.02 2.88 -13.01
C HIS A 392 0.59 3.10 -12.53
N LEU A 393 0.13 2.29 -11.56
CA LEU A 393 -1.19 2.44 -10.94
C LEU A 393 -1.32 3.76 -10.18
N THR A 394 -0.21 4.21 -9.60
CA THR A 394 -0.09 5.39 -8.75
C THR A 394 -0.01 6.69 -9.54
N PHE A 395 0.93 6.75 -10.49
CA PHE A 395 1.27 7.97 -11.22
C PHE A 395 0.73 8.02 -12.64
N GLY A 396 0.66 6.87 -13.31
CA GLY A 396 0.25 6.77 -14.72
C GLY A 396 -1.27 6.77 -14.88
N TYR A 397 -1.91 5.72 -14.36
CA TYR A 397 -3.34 5.46 -14.57
C TYR A 397 -4.25 6.62 -14.19
N PRO A 398 -4.14 7.30 -13.03
CA PRO A 398 -5.09 8.36 -12.67
C PRO A 398 -5.10 9.50 -13.68
N CYS A 399 -3.93 9.90 -14.19
CA CYS A 399 -3.79 10.93 -15.21
C CYS A 399 -4.40 10.50 -16.55
N LEU A 400 -4.11 9.28 -17.00
CA LEU A 400 -4.64 8.73 -18.26
C LEU A 400 -6.16 8.52 -18.19
N MET A 401 -6.66 7.99 -17.08
CA MET A 401 -8.10 7.85 -16.81
C MET A 401 -8.80 9.20 -16.79
N TRP A 402 -8.16 10.22 -16.19
CA TRP A 402 -8.71 11.57 -16.16
C TRP A 402 -8.88 12.16 -17.56
N ILE A 403 -7.87 12.02 -18.43
CA ILE A 403 -7.97 12.45 -19.84
C ILE A 403 -9.10 11.69 -20.56
N ALA A 404 -9.15 10.37 -20.42
CA ALA A 404 -10.13 9.53 -21.10
C ALA A 404 -11.58 9.87 -20.72
N ILE A 405 -11.81 10.15 -19.43
CA ILE A 405 -13.14 10.43 -18.88
C ILE A 405 -13.55 11.90 -19.09
N LYS A 406 -12.67 12.85 -18.74
CA LYS A 406 -13.01 14.28 -18.80
C LYS A 406 -12.89 14.88 -20.20
N ARG A 407 -12.12 14.26 -21.10
CA ARG A 407 -11.93 14.69 -22.49
C ARG A 407 -11.66 16.20 -22.63
N PRO A 408 -10.67 16.76 -21.90
CA PRO A 408 -10.39 18.19 -22.00
C PRO A 408 -9.84 18.53 -23.40
N PRO A 409 -9.96 19.80 -23.84
CA PRO A 409 -9.40 20.22 -25.12
C PRO A 409 -7.89 19.96 -25.18
N MET A 410 -7.39 19.41 -26.29
CA MET A 410 -5.95 19.06 -26.43
C MET A 410 -5.02 20.27 -26.30
N LYS A 411 -5.51 21.47 -26.58
CA LYS A 411 -4.75 22.73 -26.39
C LYS A 411 -4.72 23.21 -24.93
N SER A 412 -5.45 22.58 -24.02
CA SER A 412 -5.51 22.98 -22.61
C SER A 412 -4.25 22.55 -21.87
N ALA A 413 -3.72 23.44 -21.02
CA ALA A 413 -2.62 23.12 -20.11
C ALA A 413 -2.90 21.87 -19.24
N LYS A 414 -4.17 21.66 -18.84
CA LYS A 414 -4.57 20.49 -18.05
C LYS A 414 -4.46 19.18 -18.84
N TRP A 415 -4.67 19.20 -20.15
CA TRP A 415 -4.48 18.03 -21.00
C TRP A 415 -3.00 17.67 -21.06
N TRP A 416 -2.13 18.66 -21.37
CA TRP A 416 -0.68 18.45 -21.45
C TRP A 416 -0.06 18.01 -20.13
N LEU A 417 -0.47 18.60 -19.01
CA LEU A 417 -0.01 18.20 -17.68
C LEU A 417 -0.32 16.73 -17.40
N ASN A 418 -1.58 16.30 -17.58
CA ASN A 418 -1.95 14.91 -17.34
C ASN A 418 -1.34 13.95 -18.35
N PHE A 419 -1.15 14.37 -19.60
CA PHE A 419 -0.55 13.53 -20.61
C PHE A 419 0.94 13.31 -20.31
N ALA A 420 1.65 14.39 -19.97
CA ALA A 420 3.06 14.35 -19.59
C ALA A 420 3.27 13.51 -18.33
N LEU A 421 2.52 13.77 -17.25
CA LEU A 421 2.59 12.98 -16.02
C LEU A 421 2.20 11.51 -16.30
N GLY A 422 1.06 11.25 -16.94
CA GLY A 422 0.61 9.89 -17.25
C GLY A 422 1.65 9.09 -18.05
N SER A 423 2.23 9.70 -19.09
CA SER A 423 3.26 9.07 -19.92
C SER A 423 4.57 8.87 -19.15
N LEU A 424 5.01 9.86 -18.37
CA LEU A 424 6.21 9.76 -17.54
C LEU A 424 6.06 8.68 -16.47
N GLY A 425 4.91 8.59 -15.81
CA GLY A 425 4.64 7.56 -14.81
C GLY A 425 4.65 6.15 -15.40
N THR A 426 4.20 6.02 -16.66
CA THR A 426 4.28 4.76 -17.43
C THR A 426 5.72 4.40 -17.76
N ALA A 427 6.48 5.36 -18.30
CA ALA A 427 7.89 5.15 -18.63
C ALA A 427 8.72 4.80 -17.39
N LEU A 428 8.54 5.53 -16.29
CA LEU A 428 9.22 5.29 -15.02
C LEU A 428 8.89 3.91 -14.44
N SER A 429 7.63 3.48 -14.52
CA SER A 429 7.24 2.13 -14.11
C SER A 429 8.00 1.06 -14.87
N LEU A 430 8.06 1.16 -16.21
CA LEU A 430 8.80 0.22 -17.05
C LEU A 430 10.30 0.22 -16.71
N LEU A 431 10.90 1.39 -16.56
CA LEU A 431 12.32 1.53 -16.21
C LEU A 431 12.64 0.93 -14.84
N VAL A 432 11.79 1.15 -13.83
CA VAL A 432 11.97 0.57 -12.49
C VAL A 432 11.80 -0.94 -12.51
N VAL A 433 10.83 -1.49 -13.26
CA VAL A 433 10.69 -2.95 -13.41
C VAL A 433 11.92 -3.54 -14.09
N VAL A 434 12.39 -2.94 -15.19
CA VAL A 434 13.62 -3.39 -15.88
C VAL A 434 14.83 -3.31 -14.95
N GLY A 435 14.98 -2.21 -14.20
CA GLY A 435 16.04 -2.04 -13.22
C GLY A 435 15.98 -3.06 -12.08
N ALA A 436 14.79 -3.39 -11.61
CA ALA A 436 14.58 -4.39 -10.57
C ALA A 436 14.91 -5.81 -11.06
N VAL A 437 14.50 -6.17 -12.28
CA VAL A 437 14.87 -7.44 -12.93
C VAL A 437 16.37 -7.50 -13.15
N TRP A 438 16.99 -6.43 -13.66
CA TRP A 438 18.44 -6.33 -13.81
C TRP A 438 19.16 -6.55 -12.47
N ASN A 439 18.68 -5.94 -11.39
CA ASN A 439 19.23 -6.12 -10.06
C ASN A 439 19.17 -7.59 -9.61
N LEU A 440 18.01 -8.22 -9.80
CA LEU A 440 17.78 -9.61 -9.44
C LEU A 440 18.66 -10.59 -10.24
N VAL A 441 18.86 -10.32 -11.54
CA VAL A 441 19.76 -11.10 -12.40
C VAL A 441 21.21 -10.96 -11.93
N CYS A 442 21.66 -9.75 -11.58
CA CYS A 442 23.04 -9.53 -11.15
C CYS A 442 23.35 -10.07 -9.74
N ARG A 443 22.42 -9.90 -8.78
CA ARG A 443 22.65 -10.26 -7.38
C ARG A 443 22.22 -11.69 -7.04
N GLY A 444 21.41 -12.30 -7.91
CA GLY A 444 20.72 -13.55 -7.61
C GLY A 444 19.51 -13.32 -6.69
N LEU A 445 18.63 -14.31 -6.66
CA LEU A 445 17.51 -14.39 -5.75
C LEU A 445 17.70 -15.60 -4.85
N ASP A 446 17.83 -15.37 -3.55
CA ASP A 446 17.73 -16.43 -2.54
C ASP A 446 16.25 -16.81 -2.38
N ALA A 447 15.77 -17.63 -3.31
CA ALA A 447 14.39 -18.10 -3.33
C ALA A 447 14.22 -19.22 -2.31
N ASN A 448 14.09 -18.86 -1.03
CA ASN A 448 13.87 -19.78 0.09
C ASN A 448 12.43 -20.32 0.12
N PHE A 449 12.00 -20.94 -1.00
CA PHE A 449 10.66 -21.52 -1.15
C PHE A 449 10.33 -22.47 -0.01
N PHE A 450 9.16 -22.30 0.63
CA PHE A 450 8.71 -23.13 1.76
C PHE A 450 9.62 -23.13 3.00
N HIS A 451 10.66 -22.29 3.04
CA HIS A 451 11.59 -22.18 4.17
C HIS A 451 11.66 -20.74 4.73
N PRO A 452 10.58 -20.25 5.38
CA PRO A 452 10.60 -18.95 6.05
C PRO A 452 11.65 -18.93 7.18
N ARG A 453 12.52 -17.92 7.20
CA ARG A 453 13.64 -17.80 8.15
C ARG A 453 13.25 -17.07 9.45
#